data_AF-A0A0F9SY21-F1
#
_entry.id   AF-A0A0F9SY21-F1
#
_cell.length_a   1.000
_cell.length_b   1.000
_cell.length_c   1.000
_cell.angle_alpha   90.00
_cell.angle_beta   90.00
_cell.angle_gamma   90.00
#
_symmetry.space_group_name_H-M   'P 1'
#
loop_
_entity.id
_entity.type
_entity.pdbx_description
1 polymer ?
#
loop_
_entity_poly.entity_id
_entity_poly.type
_entity_poly.pdbx_seq_one_letter_code
_entity_poly.pdbx_strand_id
1 'polypeptide(L)'
;MKLNAVQTARYLAASEHSFLVSRGVRAIAACGMCEGTPDVMLETYKMLEEAAHSQEAHAFVFQVGEWASYGYYSELWALRLYQWLFDQGSAIPEEHSDAIYGMLYGYHTSVINKKYPSNKATSPGAESR
;
A
#
# COMPACT_ATOMS: atom_id res chain seq x y z
N MET A 1 10.72 5.75 -25.26
CA MET A 1 9.31 6.21 -25.36
C MET A 1 9.26 7.70 -25.08
N LYS A 2 8.55 8.52 -25.87
CA LYS A 2 8.28 9.92 -25.48
C LYS A 2 7.04 9.94 -24.59
N LEU A 3 7.23 10.16 -23.29
CA LEU A 3 6.15 10.29 -22.32
C LEU A 3 5.54 11.69 -22.42
N ASN A 4 4.22 11.80 -22.25
CA ASN A 4 3.59 13.09 -21.95
C ASN A 4 3.83 13.49 -20.47
N ALA A 5 3.52 14.73 -20.11
CA ALA A 5 3.78 15.25 -18.76
C ALA A 5 3.14 14.41 -17.64
N VAL A 6 1.92 13.90 -17.85
CA VAL A 6 1.22 13.05 -16.88
C VAL A 6 1.91 11.69 -16.74
N GLN A 7 2.30 11.09 -17.85
CA GLN A 7 3.03 9.82 -17.85
C GLN A 7 4.42 9.97 -17.21
N THR A 8 5.12 11.08 -17.46
CA THR A 8 6.41 11.38 -16.80
C THR A 8 6.24 11.51 -15.29
N ALA A 9 5.22 12.24 -14.82
CA ALA A 9 4.96 12.40 -13.40
C ALA A 9 4.67 11.04 -12.72
N ARG A 10 3.86 10.19 -13.36
CA ARG A 10 3.57 8.83 -12.87
C ARG A 10 4.83 7.95 -12.82
N TYR A 11 5.66 8.01 -13.85
CA TYR A 11 6.91 7.27 -13.92
C TYR A 11 7.87 7.68 -12.78
N LEU A 12 8.05 8.99 -12.57
CA LEU A 12 8.92 9.50 -11.50
C LEU A 12 8.41 9.11 -10.11
N ALA A 13 7.10 9.21 -9.86
CA ALA A 13 6.51 8.78 -8.60
C ALA A 13 6.66 7.26 -8.37
N ALA A 14 6.44 6.45 -9.41
CA ALA A 14 6.65 5.00 -9.36
C ALA A 14 8.12 4.66 -9.05
N SER A 15 9.06 5.37 -9.68
CA SER A 15 10.49 5.21 -9.47
C SER A 15 10.89 5.48 -8.01
N GLU A 16 10.47 6.62 -7.45
CA GLU A 16 10.66 6.92 -6.02
C GLU A 16 10.03 5.84 -5.13
N HIS A 17 8.85 5.37 -5.49
CA HIS A 17 8.14 4.34 -4.73
C HIS A 17 8.85 2.99 -4.72
N SER A 18 9.43 2.58 -5.85
CA SER A 18 10.28 1.39 -5.97
C SER A 18 11.52 1.52 -5.08
N PHE A 19 12.18 2.69 -5.10
CA PHE A 19 13.35 2.95 -4.26
C PHE A 19 13.04 2.80 -2.76
N LEU A 20 11.91 3.32 -2.28
CA LEU A 20 11.54 3.20 -0.87
C LEU A 20 11.28 1.74 -0.45
N VAL A 21 10.64 0.96 -1.33
CA VAL A 21 10.38 -0.46 -1.09
C VAL A 21 11.68 -1.26 -1.06
N SER A 22 12.59 -1.04 -2.02
CA SER A 22 13.86 -1.77 -2.08
C SER A 22 14.82 -1.42 -0.93
N ARG A 23 14.67 -0.25 -0.32
CA ARG A 23 15.40 0.14 0.90
C ARG A 23 14.77 -0.36 2.19
N GLY A 24 13.66 -1.10 2.11
CA GLY A 24 12.97 -1.62 3.28
C GLY A 24 12.26 -0.54 4.11
N VAL A 25 12.00 0.65 3.54
CA VAL A 25 11.27 1.73 4.22
C VAL A 25 9.81 1.35 4.43
N ARG A 26 9.25 0.57 3.50
CA ARG A 26 7.88 0.06 3.55
C ARG A 26 7.76 -1.26 2.78
N ALA A 27 6.79 -2.08 3.18
CA ALA A 27 6.57 -3.39 2.56
C ALA A 27 5.71 -3.30 1.28
N ILE A 28 4.82 -2.30 1.20
CA ILE A 28 3.95 -2.03 0.05
C ILE A 28 4.01 -0.55 -0.32
N ALA A 29 3.96 -0.29 -1.63
CA ALA A 29 3.70 1.02 -2.21
C ALA A 29 2.51 0.91 -3.16
N ALA A 30 1.38 1.56 -2.85
CA ALA A 30 0.28 1.75 -3.79
C ALA A 30 0.53 3.05 -4.57
N CYS A 31 0.89 2.93 -5.85
CA CYS A 31 1.24 4.07 -6.71
C CYS A 31 -0.01 4.74 -7.32
N GLY A 32 -1.11 4.01 -7.48
CA GLY A 32 -2.35 4.54 -8.02
C GLY A 32 -3.32 3.45 -8.49
N MET A 33 -4.31 3.87 -9.27
CA MET A 33 -5.29 3.00 -9.91
C MET A 33 -5.32 3.23 -11.42
N CYS A 34 -5.56 2.16 -12.17
CA CYS A 34 -5.81 2.19 -13.61
C CYS A 34 -7.08 1.40 -13.94
N GLU A 35 -7.54 1.51 -15.19
CA GLU A 35 -8.67 0.71 -15.67
C GLU A 35 -8.31 -0.79 -15.64
N GLY A 36 -9.26 -1.63 -15.23
CA GLY A 36 -9.09 -3.08 -15.10
C GLY A 36 -9.15 -3.85 -16.42
N THR A 37 -8.87 -3.21 -17.56
CA THR A 37 -8.79 -3.91 -18.85
C THR A 37 -7.40 -4.53 -19.01
N PRO A 38 -7.29 -5.74 -19.62
CA PRO A 38 -6.01 -6.45 -19.74
C PRO A 38 -4.89 -5.61 -20.38
N ASP A 39 -5.22 -4.83 -21.41
CA ASP A 39 -4.25 -4.00 -22.13
C ASP A 39 -3.69 -2.87 -21.25
N VAL A 40 -4.56 -2.17 -20.51
CA VAL A 40 -4.17 -1.09 -19.60
C VAL A 40 -3.37 -1.63 -18.41
N MET A 41 -3.78 -2.78 -17.86
CA MET A 41 -3.04 -3.44 -16.79
C MET A 41 -1.64 -3.88 -17.24
N LEU A 42 -1.52 -4.44 -18.44
CA LEU A 42 -0.23 -4.86 -19.00
C LEU A 42 0.68 -3.66 -19.29
N GLU A 43 0.16 -2.58 -19.85
CA GLU A 43 0.91 -1.33 -20.05
C GLU A 43 1.39 -0.76 -18.71
N THR A 44 0.50 -0.74 -17.72
CA THR A 44 0.82 -0.27 -16.35
C THR A 44 1.92 -1.12 -15.72
N TYR A 45 1.81 -2.44 -15.83
CA TYR A 45 2.82 -3.36 -15.30
C TYR A 45 4.20 -3.12 -15.94
N LYS A 46 4.26 -2.99 -17.27
CA LYS A 46 5.51 -2.70 -18.00
C LYS A 46 6.13 -1.37 -17.56
N MET A 47 5.32 -0.33 -17.39
CA MET A 47 5.80 0.97 -16.90
C MET A 47 6.40 0.85 -15.49
N LEU A 48 5.80 0.05 -14.61
CA LEU A 48 6.34 -0.19 -13.26
C LEU A 48 7.66 -0.97 -13.30
N GLU A 49 7.77 -2.00 -14.13
CA GLU A 49 9.02 -2.75 -14.32
C GLU A 49 10.13 -1.84 -14.86
N GLU A 50 9.83 -0.94 -15.81
CA GLU A 50 10.78 0.04 -16.34
C GLU A 50 11.17 1.13 -15.33
N ALA A 51 10.29 1.47 -14.38
CA ALA A 51 10.55 2.45 -13.32
C ALA A 51 11.27 1.85 -12.11
N ALA A 52 11.32 0.50 -12.00
CA ALA A 52 11.90 -0.18 -10.86
C ALA A 52 13.42 0.06 -10.76
N HIS A 53 13.90 0.47 -9.59
CA HIS A 53 15.33 0.73 -9.38
C HIS A 53 16.15 -0.52 -9.09
N SER A 54 15.52 -1.58 -8.58
CA SER A 54 16.22 -2.76 -8.11
C SER A 54 15.31 -4.00 -8.09
N GLN A 55 15.92 -5.18 -7.91
CA GLN A 55 15.22 -6.47 -7.93
C GLN A 55 14.48 -6.78 -6.62
N GLU A 56 14.70 -6.02 -5.56
CA GLU A 56 14.07 -6.17 -4.25
C GLU A 56 12.70 -5.46 -4.15
N ALA A 57 12.30 -4.71 -5.17
CA ALA A 57 10.98 -4.10 -5.28
C ALA A 57 10.23 -4.69 -6.48
N HIS A 58 9.24 -5.53 -6.21
CA HIS A 58 8.50 -6.25 -7.24
C HIS A 58 7.24 -5.48 -7.65
N ALA A 59 7.01 -5.30 -8.94
CA ALA A 59 5.80 -4.64 -9.43
C ALA A 59 4.57 -5.52 -9.21
N PHE A 60 3.42 -4.90 -8.94
CA PHE A 60 2.13 -5.56 -8.96
C PHE A 60 1.09 -4.71 -9.68
N VAL A 61 0.12 -5.40 -10.29
CA VAL A 61 -1.15 -4.85 -10.74
C VAL A 61 -2.23 -5.83 -10.27
N PHE A 62 -3.19 -5.34 -9.49
CA PHE A 62 -4.21 -6.14 -8.84
C PHE A 62 -5.59 -5.53 -9.11
N GLN A 63 -6.45 -6.29 -9.79
CA GLN A 63 -7.79 -5.84 -10.17
C GLN A 63 -8.81 -6.06 -9.05
N VAL A 64 -9.62 -5.03 -8.79
CA VAL A 64 -10.79 -5.06 -7.91
C VAL A 64 -11.96 -4.41 -8.67
N GLY A 65 -12.85 -5.24 -9.21
CA GLY A 65 -13.96 -4.76 -10.04
C GLY A 65 -13.46 -4.15 -11.36
N GLU A 66 -13.91 -2.93 -11.65
CA GLU A 66 -13.56 -2.20 -12.90
C GLU A 66 -12.19 -1.51 -12.85
N TRP A 67 -11.56 -1.45 -11.67
CA TRP A 67 -10.30 -0.76 -11.46
C TRP A 67 -9.21 -1.73 -11.01
N ALA A 68 -7.97 -1.41 -11.31
CA ALA A 68 -6.81 -2.13 -10.80
C ALA A 68 -5.90 -1.20 -10.01
N SER A 69 -5.55 -1.61 -8.79
CA SER A 69 -4.51 -0.97 -8.00
C SER A 69 -3.14 -1.44 -8.48
N TYR A 70 -2.17 -0.55 -8.51
CA TYR A 70 -0.82 -0.90 -8.97
C TYR A 70 0.27 -0.27 -8.09
N GLY A 71 1.44 -0.91 -8.07
CA GLY A 71 2.61 -0.38 -7.39
C GLY A 71 3.68 -1.43 -7.12
N TYR A 72 4.30 -1.40 -5.94
CA TYR A 72 5.42 -2.29 -5.59
C TYR A 72 5.24 -2.99 -4.24
N TYR A 73 5.82 -4.18 -4.11
CA TYR A 73 5.92 -4.93 -2.86
C TYR A 73 7.34 -5.44 -2.63
N SER A 74 7.76 -5.53 -1.36
CA SER A 74 9.09 -6.07 -1.00
C SER A 74 9.08 -7.59 -0.95
N GLU A 75 7.99 -8.18 -0.46
CA GLU A 75 7.88 -9.60 -0.18
C GLU A 75 6.49 -10.12 -0.52
N LEU A 76 6.40 -11.37 -0.99
CA LEU A 76 5.12 -11.94 -1.43
C LEU A 76 4.06 -12.00 -0.32
N TRP A 77 4.49 -12.18 0.94
CA TRP A 77 3.57 -12.17 2.07
C TRP A 77 2.89 -10.79 2.25
N ALA A 78 3.60 -9.70 1.97
CA ALA A 78 3.08 -8.35 2.10
C ALA A 78 2.00 -8.08 1.05
N LEU A 79 2.23 -8.51 -0.19
CA LEU A 79 1.22 -8.43 -1.25
C LEU A 79 -0.01 -9.28 -0.92
N ARG A 80 0.18 -10.50 -0.42
CA ARG A 80 -0.93 -11.37 -0.02
C ARG A 80 -1.75 -10.77 1.14
N LEU A 81 -1.09 -10.18 2.13
CA LEU A 81 -1.77 -9.50 3.23
C LEU A 81 -2.55 -8.27 2.71
N TYR A 82 -1.95 -7.50 1.82
CA TYR A 82 -2.61 -6.37 1.16
C TYR A 82 -3.87 -6.81 0.38
N GLN A 83 -3.77 -7.85 -0.43
CA GLN A 83 -4.92 -8.42 -1.17
C GLN A 83 -6.00 -8.95 -0.22
N TRP A 84 -5.59 -9.67 0.83
CA TRP A 84 -6.52 -10.17 1.83
C TRP A 84 -7.30 -9.03 2.50
N LEU A 85 -6.67 -7.90 2.82
CA LEU A 85 -7.38 -6.74 3.37
C LEU A 85 -8.46 -6.21 2.43
N PHE A 86 -8.25 -6.20 1.10
CA PHE A 86 -9.30 -5.84 0.14
C PHE A 86 -10.45 -6.84 0.15
N ASP A 87 -10.14 -8.13 0.17
CA ASP A 87 -11.15 -9.20 0.12
C ASP A 87 -12.00 -9.27 1.39
N GLN A 88 -11.44 -8.92 2.55
CA GLN A 88 -12.17 -8.94 3.82
C GLN A 88 -13.18 -7.80 3.98
N GLY A 89 -13.18 -6.79 3.10
CA GLY A 89 -14.18 -5.71 3.10
C GLY A 89 -14.40 -5.09 4.49
N SER A 90 -15.64 -5.15 4.99
CA SER A 90 -16.07 -4.63 6.30
C SER A 90 -16.00 -5.63 7.46
N ALA A 91 -15.47 -6.84 7.23
CA ALA A 91 -15.38 -7.87 8.27
C ALA A 91 -14.31 -7.55 9.34
N ILE A 92 -13.32 -6.72 8.98
CA ILE A 92 -12.29 -6.24 9.89
C ILE A 92 -12.71 -4.86 10.41
N PRO A 93 -12.67 -4.61 11.73
CA PRO A 93 -12.85 -3.27 12.27
C PRO A 93 -11.89 -2.27 11.60
N GLU A 94 -12.40 -1.10 11.19
CA GLU A 94 -11.64 -0.09 10.43
C GLU A 94 -10.30 0.28 11.10
N GLU A 95 -10.29 0.37 12.43
CA GLU A 95 -9.09 0.61 13.22
C GLU A 95 -7.98 -0.41 12.94
N HIS A 96 -8.33 -1.69 12.83
CA HIS A 96 -7.37 -2.75 12.59
C HIS A 96 -6.91 -2.76 11.12
N SER A 97 -7.82 -2.60 10.16
CA SER A 97 -7.43 -2.54 8.74
C SER A 97 -6.50 -1.35 8.49
N ASP A 98 -6.79 -0.20 9.09
CA ASP A 98 -6.00 1.01 8.91
C ASP A 98 -4.64 0.93 9.60
N ALA A 99 -4.57 0.26 10.76
CA ALA A 99 -3.30 -0.07 11.38
C ALA A 99 -2.45 -0.98 10.49
N ILE A 100 -3.05 -2.03 9.90
CA ILE A 100 -2.32 -2.94 9.01
C ILE A 100 -1.87 -2.22 7.74
N TYR A 101 -2.74 -1.43 7.09
CA TYR A 101 -2.34 -0.58 5.97
C TYR A 101 -1.22 0.39 6.36
N GLY A 102 -1.33 1.03 7.53
CA GLY A 102 -0.31 1.91 8.06
C GLY A 102 1.05 1.23 8.17
N MET A 103 1.09 0.02 8.75
CA MET A 103 2.31 -0.78 8.87
C MET A 103 2.86 -1.20 7.50
N LEU A 104 2.00 -1.65 6.58
CA LEU A 104 2.41 -2.04 5.22
C LEU A 104 3.03 -0.86 4.45
N TYR A 105 2.49 0.35 4.63
CA TYR A 105 2.99 1.57 4.01
C TYR A 105 4.20 2.20 4.73
N GLY A 106 4.68 1.60 5.82
CA GLY A 106 5.87 2.05 6.56
C GLY A 106 5.61 3.20 7.53
N TYR A 107 4.36 3.45 7.91
CA TYR A 107 4.06 4.43 8.96
C TYR A 107 4.54 3.94 10.32
N HIS A 108 5.13 4.86 11.08
CA HIS A 108 5.49 4.61 12.47
C HIS A 108 4.23 4.42 13.33
N THR A 109 4.31 3.56 14.34
CA THR A 109 3.18 3.21 15.23
C THR A 109 2.59 4.42 15.95
N SER A 110 3.40 5.44 16.25
CA SER A 110 2.90 6.70 16.84
C SER A 110 1.93 7.47 15.94
N VAL A 111 2.10 7.40 14.61
CA VAL A 111 1.19 8.02 13.64
C VAL A 111 -0.12 7.23 13.57
N ILE A 112 -0.02 5.90 13.57
CA ILE A 112 -1.16 4.98 13.57
C ILE A 112 -2.01 5.18 14.84
N ASN A 113 -1.38 5.16 16.02
CA ASN A 113 -2.05 5.32 17.32
C ASN A 113 -2.71 6.69 17.49
N LYS A 114 -2.21 7.75 16.84
CA LYS A 114 -2.85 9.07 16.91
C LYS A 114 -4.24 9.07 16.27
N LYS A 115 -4.45 8.22 15.26
CA LYS A 115 -5.73 8.09 14.56
C LYS A 115 -6.77 7.33 15.41
N TYR A 116 -6.32 6.33 16.16
CA TYR A 116 -7.14 5.52 17.05
C TYR A 116 -6.53 5.53 18.46
N PRO A 117 -6.75 6.60 19.25
CA PRO A 117 -6.25 6.62 20.61
C PRO A 117 -6.92 5.47 21.36
N SER A 118 -6.12 4.60 21.97
CA SER A 118 -6.65 3.55 22.83
C SER A 118 -7.59 4.20 23.84
N ASN A 119 -8.84 3.73 23.87
CA ASN A 119 -9.76 4.09 24.93
C ASN A 119 -9.01 3.82 26.23
N LYS A 120 -8.65 4.88 26.96
CA LYS A 120 -8.04 4.74 28.28
C LYS A 120 -8.95 3.80 29.03
N ALA A 121 -8.43 2.61 29.37
CA ALA A 121 -9.14 1.69 30.22
C ALA A 121 -9.61 2.52 31.42
N THR A 122 -10.91 2.74 31.53
CA THR A 122 -11.53 3.21 32.75
C THR A 122 -11.27 2.09 33.75
N SER A 123 -10.16 2.19 34.47
CA SER A 123 -9.89 1.33 35.62
C SER A 123 -11.09 1.47 36.56
N PRO A 124 -11.91 0.43 36.76
CA PRO A 124 -12.97 0.49 37.74
C PRO A 124 -12.31 0.34 39.11
N GLY A 125 -12.51 1.33 39.98
CA GLY A 125 -12.37 1.13 41.43
C GLY A 125 -10.96 1.29 41.99
N ALA A 126 -10.50 2.53 42.10
CA ALA A 126 -9.66 2.95 43.21
C ALA A 126 -10.47 3.94 44.06
N GLU A 127 -11.59 3.49 44.63
CA GLU A 127 -12.25 4.20 45.73
C GLU A 127 -11.80 3.57 47.05
N SER A 128 -10.91 4.31 47.71
CA SER A 128 -10.88 4.64 49.13
C SER A 128 -11.55 3.68 50.14
N ARG A 129 -10.71 3.21 51.06
CA ARG A 129 -11.06 2.75 52.41
C ARG A 129 -11.84 3.82 53.20
#